data_AF-A0A7C5I2X2-F1
#
_entry.id   AF-A0A7C5I2X2-F1
#
_cell.length_a   1.000
_cell.length_b   1.000
_cell.length_c   1.000
_cell.angle_alpha   90.00
_cell.angle_beta   90.00
_cell.angle_gamma   90.00
#
_symmetry.space_group_name_H-M   'P 1'
#
loop_
_entity.id
_entity.type
_entity.pdbx_description
1 polymer ?
#
loop_
_entity_poly.entity_id
_entity_poly.type
_entity_poly.pdbx_seq_one_letter_code
_entity_poly.pdbx_strand_id
1 'polypeptide(L)'
;MFYQKKHRNFGQSALTRDRRSDKNKGSHLKGDAMNNKALVLFLTLCLVFLFFFNSCSGEKERDKQEAEAMETHKKILTVDTHCDTPMMLAEGEYDIGEMHGAGLERRGKIDLPRMKQGGLDAEFFAAFVAQGERTEQGYEKARERAGLLIKSIYDMCDKYPEMVSLATEPDDAYRLAEQGKIAAFIGLENGYPIGKDLALVEEFYNKGVRYITLC
;
A
#
# COMPACT_ATOMS: atom_id res chain seq x y z
N MET A 1 41.58 29.75 -58.09
CA MET A 1 41.53 28.72 -59.14
C MET A 1 40.13 28.75 -59.73
N PHE A 2 39.99 29.29 -60.95
CA PHE A 2 38.79 29.41 -61.83
C PHE A 2 37.52 30.09 -61.28
N TYR A 3 36.72 30.89 -62.01
CA TYR A 3 36.87 31.77 -63.18
C TYR A 3 35.55 32.59 -63.23
N GLN A 4 35.66 33.84 -63.68
CA GLN A 4 34.65 34.85 -64.05
C GLN A 4 33.27 34.37 -64.53
N LYS A 5 32.20 35.18 -64.32
CA LYS A 5 31.70 36.17 -65.32
C LYS A 5 30.57 37.08 -64.80
N LYS A 6 30.72 38.35 -65.19
CA LYS A 6 29.88 39.54 -65.04
C LYS A 6 28.98 39.65 -66.29
N HIS A 7 27.86 40.40 -66.25
CA HIS A 7 27.25 41.29 -67.29
C HIS A 7 25.78 41.59 -66.88
N ARG A 8 25.36 42.84 -66.59
CA ARG A 8 24.94 43.97 -67.50
C ARG A 8 23.80 43.56 -68.46
N ASN A 9 22.78 44.35 -68.82
CA ASN A 9 22.19 45.66 -68.47
C ASN A 9 20.97 45.82 -69.43
N PHE A 10 20.22 46.94 -69.31
CA PHE A 10 19.20 47.48 -70.22
C PHE A 10 17.78 46.87 -70.10
N GLY A 11 16.70 47.62 -69.97
CA GLY A 11 16.46 49.04 -70.20
C GLY A 11 15.52 49.24 -71.41
N GLN A 12 14.41 49.95 -71.16
CA GLN A 12 13.49 50.61 -72.13
C GLN A 12 12.62 49.70 -73.01
N SER A 13 11.45 50.09 -73.53
CA SER A 13 10.38 51.09 -73.28
C SER A 13 9.64 51.18 -74.63
N ALA A 14 8.32 51.08 -74.66
CA ALA A 14 7.42 51.72 -75.64
C ALA A 14 6.00 51.18 -75.40
N LEU A 15 5.06 51.99 -74.90
CA LEU A 15 4.05 52.70 -75.71
C LEU A 15 3.18 51.69 -76.47
N THR A 16 1.91 51.49 -76.13
CA THR A 16 0.85 52.46 -76.44
C THR A 16 -0.45 52.18 -75.66
N ARG A 17 -1.23 53.27 -75.50
CA ARG A 17 -2.62 53.41 -75.02
C ARG A 17 -3.54 52.22 -75.38
N ASP A 18 -4.38 51.82 -74.42
CA ASP A 18 -5.84 51.98 -74.60
C ASP A 18 -6.59 51.93 -73.26
N ARG A 19 -7.64 52.75 -73.16
CA ARG A 19 -8.58 52.80 -72.03
C ARG A 19 -9.52 51.60 -72.13
N ARG A 20 -9.75 50.89 -71.02
CA ARG A 20 -11.08 50.40 -70.64
C ARG A 20 -11.03 49.86 -69.21
N SER A 21 -12.03 50.27 -68.44
CA SER A 21 -12.23 49.88 -67.05
C SER A 21 -12.40 48.37 -66.93
N ASP A 22 -11.71 47.74 -65.98
CA ASP A 22 -12.24 46.51 -65.42
C ASP A 22 -12.04 46.41 -63.91
N LYS A 23 -13.08 45.91 -63.27
CA LYS A 23 -13.36 45.98 -61.84
C LYS A 23 -12.40 45.08 -61.06
N ASN A 24 -11.68 45.67 -60.11
CA ASN A 24 -10.89 44.94 -59.11
C ASN A 24 -11.84 44.23 -58.13
N LYS A 25 -12.14 42.95 -58.37
CA LYS A 25 -12.80 42.07 -57.39
C LYS A 25 -11.73 41.42 -56.52
N GLY A 26 -11.64 41.87 -55.26
CA GLY A 26 -10.86 41.19 -54.24
C GLY A 26 -11.39 39.78 -54.01
N SER A 27 -10.54 38.77 -54.21
CA SER A 27 -10.76 37.43 -53.71
C SER A 27 -10.51 37.44 -52.20
N HIS A 28 -11.56 37.68 -51.44
CA HIS A 28 -11.61 37.34 -50.03
C HIS A 28 -11.29 35.84 -49.88
N LEU A 29 -10.14 35.51 -49.29
CA LEU A 29 -9.93 34.20 -48.67
C LEU A 29 -10.96 34.11 -47.53
N LYS A 30 -12.09 33.45 -47.79
CA LYS A 30 -12.99 33.01 -46.73
C LYS A 30 -12.22 31.95 -45.96
N GLY A 31 -11.74 32.29 -44.77
CA GLY A 31 -11.46 31.27 -43.77
C GLY A 31 -12.80 30.62 -43.46
N ASP A 32 -12.99 29.37 -43.86
CA ASP A 32 -14.17 28.61 -43.48
C ASP A 32 -14.17 28.48 -41.97
N ALA A 33 -15.00 29.30 -41.30
CA ALA A 33 -15.24 29.16 -39.89
C ALA A 33 -15.74 27.74 -39.64
N MET A 34 -15.00 26.96 -38.84
CA MET A 34 -15.45 25.63 -38.44
C MET A 34 -16.87 25.73 -37.91
N ASN A 35 -17.79 24.95 -38.49
CA ASN A 35 -19.17 24.86 -38.02
C ASN A 35 -19.16 24.57 -36.51
N ASN A 36 -20.00 25.26 -35.72
CA ASN A 36 -20.09 25.10 -34.27
C ASN A 36 -20.18 23.62 -33.84
N LYS A 37 -20.82 22.75 -34.64
CA LYS A 37 -20.84 21.30 -34.39
C LYS A 37 -19.47 20.63 -34.52
N ALA A 38 -18.69 21.02 -35.54
CA ALA A 38 -17.33 20.53 -35.74
C ALA A 38 -16.36 21.05 -34.68
N LEU A 39 -16.53 22.30 -34.22
CA LEU A 39 -15.74 22.89 -33.14
C LEU A 39 -16.03 22.20 -31.79
N VAL A 40 -17.30 21.96 -31.46
CA VAL A 40 -17.69 21.22 -30.26
C VAL A 40 -17.17 19.78 -30.31
N LEU A 41 -17.29 19.09 -31.45
CA LEU A 41 -16.76 17.73 -31.62
C LEU A 41 -15.23 17.70 -31.46
N PHE A 42 -14.52 18.65 -32.05
CA PHE A 42 -13.06 18.76 -31.94
C PHE A 42 -12.62 19.03 -30.50
N LEU A 43 -13.23 20.00 -29.81
CA LEU A 43 -12.94 20.29 -28.40
C LEU A 43 -13.25 19.10 -27.49
N THR A 44 -14.33 18.37 -27.76
CA THR A 44 -14.68 17.14 -27.02
C THR A 44 -13.63 16.06 -27.26
N LEU A 45 -13.19 15.86 -28.50
CA LEU A 45 -12.11 14.92 -28.83
C LEU A 45 -10.80 15.29 -28.13
N CYS A 46 -10.44 16.57 -28.10
CA CYS A 46 -9.25 17.07 -27.40
C CYS A 46 -9.35 16.86 -25.89
N LEU A 47 -10.50 17.13 -25.27
CA LEU A 47 -10.74 16.88 -23.85
C LEU A 47 -10.64 15.39 -23.52
N VAL A 48 -11.26 14.53 -24.31
CA VAL A 48 -11.17 13.07 -24.15
C VAL A 48 -9.72 12.59 -24.29
N PHE A 49 -8.98 13.10 -25.30
CA PHE A 49 -7.56 12.77 -25.50
C PHE A 49 -6.67 13.24 -24.34
N LEU A 50 -6.92 14.44 -23.80
CA LEU A 50 -6.23 14.96 -22.61
C LEU A 50 -6.51 14.12 -21.36
N PHE A 51 -7.75 13.63 -21.19
CA PHE A 51 -8.10 12.70 -20.12
C PHE A 51 -7.35 11.36 -20.24
N PHE A 52 -7.26 10.78 -21.44
CA PHE A 52 -6.53 9.53 -21.65
C PHE A 52 -5.01 9.67 -21.43
N PHE A 53 -4.40 10.80 -21.82
CA PHE A 53 -2.97 11.04 -21.59
C PHE A 53 -2.60 11.18 -20.10
N ASN A 54 -3.45 11.85 -19.30
CA ASN A 54 -3.21 12.00 -17.86
C ASN A 54 -3.39 10.69 -17.08
N SER A 55 -4.23 9.76 -17.57
CA SER A 55 -4.42 8.45 -16.92
C SER A 55 -3.17 7.55 -17.03
N CYS A 56 -2.51 7.56 -18.20
CA CYS A 56 -1.33 6.73 -18.44
C CYS A 56 -0.07 7.20 -17.69
N SER A 57 0.09 8.50 -17.42
CA SER A 57 1.21 8.99 -16.62
C SER A 57 1.06 8.62 -15.14
N GLY A 58 -0.18 8.63 -14.62
CA GLY A 58 -0.47 8.21 -13.26
C GLY A 58 -0.22 6.73 -13.00
N GLU A 59 -0.52 5.85 -13.96
CA GLU A 59 -0.21 4.41 -13.86
C GLU A 59 1.30 4.15 -13.77
N LYS A 60 2.09 4.72 -14.69
CA LYS A 60 3.55 4.52 -14.69
C LYS A 60 4.23 5.04 -13.42
N GLU A 61 3.74 6.15 -12.87
CA GLU A 61 4.28 6.70 -11.64
C GLU A 61 3.93 5.80 -10.43
N ARG A 62 2.71 5.24 -10.38
CA ARG A 62 2.33 4.27 -9.35
C ARG A 62 3.15 2.98 -9.43
N ASP A 63 3.32 2.42 -10.63
CA ASP A 63 4.11 1.19 -10.83
C ASP A 63 5.56 1.38 -10.37
N LYS A 64 6.14 2.57 -10.66
CA LYS A 64 7.47 2.94 -10.21
C LYS A 64 7.54 3.05 -8.68
N GLN A 65 6.58 3.74 -8.06
CA GLN A 65 6.49 3.86 -6.60
C GLN A 65 6.33 2.50 -5.91
N GLU A 66 5.51 1.61 -6.48
CA GLU A 66 5.32 0.26 -5.96
C GLU A 66 6.60 -0.57 -6.08
N ALA A 67 7.32 -0.47 -7.21
CA ALA A 67 8.60 -1.14 -7.38
C ALA A 67 9.66 -0.66 -6.38
N GLU A 68 9.76 0.66 -6.16
CA GLU A 68 10.67 1.27 -5.18
C GLU A 68 10.30 0.87 -3.74
N ALA A 69 9.00 0.86 -3.41
CA ALA A 69 8.49 0.40 -2.12
C ALA A 69 8.83 -1.08 -1.89
N MET A 70 8.59 -1.94 -2.88
CA MET A 70 8.88 -3.38 -2.82
C MET A 70 10.38 -3.65 -2.70
N GLU A 71 11.23 -2.86 -3.36
CA GLU A 71 12.69 -2.96 -3.20
C GLU A 71 13.13 -2.63 -1.76
N THR A 72 12.53 -1.60 -1.16
CA THR A 72 12.79 -1.23 0.24
C THR A 72 12.27 -2.30 1.19
N HIS A 73 11.04 -2.75 0.99
CA HIS A 73 10.36 -3.76 1.80
C HIS A 73 11.14 -5.06 1.93
N LYS A 74 11.79 -5.50 0.84
CA LYS A 74 12.64 -6.70 0.83
C LYS A 74 13.94 -6.59 1.62
N LYS A 75 14.35 -5.38 2.02
CA LYS A 75 15.64 -5.10 2.68
C LYS A 75 15.49 -4.74 4.16
N ILE A 76 14.28 -4.46 4.60
CA ILE A 76 14.00 -4.04 5.98
C ILE A 76 13.36 -5.19 6.75
N LEU A 77 13.59 -5.22 8.06
CA LEU A 77 12.79 -6.03 8.96
C LEU A 77 11.44 -5.33 9.15
N THR A 78 10.35 -6.05 8.91
CA THR A 78 9.00 -5.51 9.07
C THR A 78 8.37 -6.03 10.36
N VAL A 79 7.69 -5.13 11.06
CA VAL A 79 7.06 -5.43 12.35
C VAL A 79 5.66 -4.83 12.35
N ASP A 80 4.65 -5.65 12.59
CA ASP A 80 3.34 -5.18 13.03
C ASP A 80 3.28 -5.31 14.56
N THR A 81 2.76 -4.28 15.20
CA THR A 81 2.75 -4.15 16.66
C THR A 81 1.46 -4.67 17.28
N HIS A 82 0.46 -5.11 16.50
CA HIS A 82 -0.79 -5.60 17.07
C HIS A 82 -1.66 -6.40 16.10
N CYS A 83 -1.99 -7.64 16.47
CA CYS A 83 -3.11 -8.37 15.86
C CYS A 83 -3.96 -9.14 16.87
N ASP A 84 -5.28 -9.18 16.64
CA ASP A 84 -6.27 -9.86 17.49
C ASP A 84 -6.49 -11.34 17.12
N THR A 85 -5.68 -11.88 16.21
CA THR A 85 -5.76 -13.26 15.73
C THR A 85 -5.81 -14.31 16.84
N PRO A 86 -5.13 -14.16 18.01
CA PRO A 86 -5.19 -15.13 19.10
C PRO A 86 -6.60 -15.46 19.60
N MET A 87 -7.56 -14.53 19.46
CA MET A 87 -8.98 -14.79 19.79
C MET A 87 -9.54 -15.93 18.95
N MET A 88 -9.36 -15.85 17.62
CA MET A 88 -9.83 -16.87 16.68
C MET A 88 -9.09 -18.20 16.87
N LEU A 89 -7.80 -18.15 17.22
CA LEU A 89 -7.00 -19.34 17.53
C LEU A 89 -7.52 -20.08 18.77
N ALA A 90 -7.78 -19.32 19.85
CA ALA A 90 -8.26 -19.89 21.11
C ALA A 90 -9.67 -20.50 21.00
N GLU A 91 -10.48 -19.99 20.08
CA GLU A 91 -11.83 -20.50 19.80
C GLU A 91 -11.80 -21.72 18.84
N GLY A 92 -10.67 -22.01 18.21
CA GLY A 92 -10.52 -23.14 17.29
C GLY A 92 -11.23 -22.94 15.94
N GLU A 93 -11.64 -21.71 15.64
CA GLU A 93 -12.39 -21.36 14.43
C GLU A 93 -11.49 -21.08 13.23
N TYR A 94 -10.18 -20.98 13.45
CA TYR A 94 -9.23 -20.46 12.48
C TYR A 94 -7.91 -21.22 12.48
N ASP A 95 -7.51 -21.72 11.31
CA ASP A 95 -6.21 -22.36 11.15
C ASP A 95 -5.20 -21.43 10.46
N ILE A 96 -4.47 -20.65 11.24
CA ILE A 96 -3.51 -19.65 10.74
C ILE A 96 -2.38 -20.21 9.84
N GLY A 97 -2.16 -21.53 9.82
CA GLY A 97 -1.21 -22.15 8.89
C GLY A 97 -1.72 -22.24 7.45
N GLU A 98 -3.03 -22.11 7.23
CA GLU A 98 -3.63 -22.15 5.90
C GLU A 98 -3.74 -20.76 5.27
N MET A 99 -3.68 -20.70 3.94
CA MET A 99 -3.90 -19.46 3.21
C MET A 99 -5.39 -19.19 3.06
N HIS A 100 -5.85 -18.03 3.53
CA HIS A 100 -7.25 -17.62 3.44
C HIS A 100 -7.49 -16.56 2.38
N GLY A 101 -8.68 -16.56 1.78
CA GLY A 101 -9.10 -15.53 0.84
C GLY A 101 -9.19 -14.14 1.50
N ALA A 102 -8.50 -13.16 0.92
CA ALA A 102 -8.51 -11.78 1.40
C ALA A 102 -9.91 -11.13 1.24
N GLY A 103 -10.28 -10.29 2.22
CA GLY A 103 -11.50 -9.48 2.14
C GLY A 103 -12.83 -10.22 2.39
N LEU A 104 -12.77 -11.49 2.79
CA LEU A 104 -13.96 -12.27 3.15
C LEU A 104 -14.21 -12.23 4.66
N GLU A 105 -15.48 -12.15 5.08
CA GLU A 105 -15.84 -12.20 6.49
C GLU A 105 -15.33 -13.49 7.16
N ARG A 106 -14.89 -13.37 8.43
CA ARG A 106 -14.44 -14.48 9.29
C ARG A 106 -13.23 -15.28 8.77
N ARG A 107 -12.41 -14.70 7.90
CA ARG A 107 -11.18 -15.33 7.36
C ARG A 107 -9.87 -14.76 7.93
N GLY A 108 -9.94 -13.87 8.93
CA GLY A 108 -8.79 -13.19 9.50
C GLY A 108 -8.08 -12.25 8.52
N LYS A 109 -7.33 -11.28 9.05
CA LYS A 109 -6.53 -10.37 8.21
C LYS A 109 -5.12 -10.91 7.94
N ILE A 110 -4.63 -11.81 8.79
CA ILE A 110 -3.32 -12.44 8.70
C ILE A 110 -3.44 -13.97 8.74
N ASP A 111 -2.58 -14.64 7.99
CA ASP A 111 -2.20 -16.04 8.19
C ASP A 111 -0.73 -16.22 7.83
N LEU A 112 -0.08 -17.27 8.31
CA LEU A 112 1.37 -17.46 8.13
C LEU A 112 1.77 -17.44 6.65
N PRO A 113 1.01 -18.04 5.70
CA PRO A 113 1.30 -17.91 4.27
C PRO A 113 1.21 -16.48 3.74
N ARG A 114 0.16 -15.70 4.08
CA ARG A 114 0.02 -14.30 3.65
C ARG A 114 1.04 -13.39 4.31
N MET A 115 1.40 -13.63 5.57
CA MET A 115 2.48 -12.92 6.26
C MET A 115 3.81 -13.14 5.52
N LYS A 116 4.12 -14.39 5.16
CA LYS A 116 5.32 -14.71 4.37
C LYS A 116 5.29 -14.08 2.99
N GLN A 117 4.16 -14.16 2.28
CA GLN A 117 3.99 -13.56 0.95
C GLN A 117 4.11 -12.02 0.99
N GLY A 118 3.54 -11.41 2.04
CA GLY A 118 3.58 -9.98 2.28
C GLY A 118 4.90 -9.49 2.88
N GLY A 119 5.85 -10.37 3.18
CA GLY A 119 7.12 -10.02 3.80
C GLY A 119 6.97 -9.42 5.18
N LEU A 120 6.06 -9.94 6.00
CA LEU A 120 5.93 -9.62 7.43
C LEU A 120 6.85 -10.54 8.24
N ASP A 121 7.86 -9.95 8.90
CA ASP A 121 8.89 -10.72 9.61
C ASP A 121 8.56 -10.93 11.10
N ALA A 122 7.92 -9.94 11.74
CA ALA A 122 7.54 -10.01 13.14
C ALA A 122 6.12 -9.47 13.37
N GLU A 123 5.43 -10.08 14.32
CA GLU A 123 4.05 -9.74 14.68
C GLU A 123 3.90 -9.81 16.20
N PHE A 124 3.20 -8.85 16.77
CA PHE A 124 2.76 -8.90 18.16
C PHE A 124 1.33 -9.43 18.23
N PHE A 125 1.22 -10.69 18.65
CA PHE A 125 -0.05 -11.36 18.87
C PHE A 125 -0.64 -10.90 20.22
N ALA A 126 -1.80 -10.24 20.16
CA ALA A 126 -2.44 -9.65 21.33
C ALA A 126 -3.28 -10.68 22.12
N ALA A 127 -2.94 -10.86 23.39
CA ALA A 127 -3.80 -11.46 24.39
C ALA A 127 -4.82 -10.42 24.87
N PHE A 128 -5.82 -10.14 24.04
CA PHE A 128 -6.89 -9.17 24.33
C PHE A 128 -7.87 -9.65 25.40
N VAL A 129 -8.10 -8.80 26.40
CA VAL A 129 -9.15 -9.01 27.40
C VAL A 129 -10.06 -7.79 27.49
N ALA A 130 -11.35 -8.00 27.19
CA ALA A 130 -12.37 -6.98 27.34
C ALA A 130 -12.50 -6.51 28.80
N GLN A 131 -12.79 -5.22 28.97
CA GLN A 131 -12.99 -4.65 30.30
C GLN A 131 -14.25 -5.22 30.97
N GLY A 132 -14.09 -5.69 32.21
CA GLY A 132 -15.19 -6.14 33.06
C GLY A 132 -15.31 -5.34 34.36
N GLU A 133 -16.08 -5.87 35.31
CA GLU A 133 -16.24 -5.29 36.64
C GLU A 133 -14.95 -5.33 37.45
N ARG A 134 -14.66 -4.29 38.23
CA ARG A 134 -13.41 -4.15 39.00
C ARG A 134 -13.46 -4.91 40.34
N THR A 135 -13.81 -6.18 40.29
CA THR A 135 -13.94 -7.13 41.41
C THR A 135 -12.89 -8.24 41.32
N GLU A 136 -12.62 -8.94 42.42
CA GLU A 136 -11.64 -10.05 42.40
C GLU A 136 -12.02 -11.13 41.37
N GLN A 137 -13.31 -11.49 41.32
CA GLN A 137 -13.83 -12.43 40.32
C GLN A 137 -13.67 -11.91 38.89
N GLY A 138 -13.80 -10.59 38.68
CA GLY A 138 -13.58 -9.98 37.37
C GLY A 138 -12.12 -10.09 36.93
N TYR A 139 -11.17 -9.79 37.82
CA TYR A 139 -9.74 -9.94 37.54
C TYR A 139 -9.34 -11.40 37.31
N GLU A 140 -9.89 -12.35 38.08
CA GLU A 140 -9.63 -13.78 37.90
C GLU A 140 -10.05 -14.27 36.51
N LYS A 141 -11.28 -13.97 36.09
CA LYS A 141 -11.76 -14.29 34.73
C LYS A 141 -10.90 -13.64 33.65
N ALA A 142 -10.46 -12.40 33.88
CA ALA A 142 -9.58 -11.69 32.95
C ALA A 142 -8.22 -12.40 32.82
N ARG A 143 -7.64 -12.87 33.93
CA ARG A 143 -6.39 -13.66 33.93
C ARG A 143 -6.54 -14.99 33.22
N GLU A 144 -7.65 -15.70 33.44
CA GLU A 144 -7.94 -16.96 32.74
C GLU A 144 -8.03 -16.76 31.23
N ARG A 145 -8.74 -15.70 30.77
CA ARG A 145 -8.82 -15.38 29.34
C ARG A 145 -7.46 -15.00 28.76
N ALA A 146 -6.69 -14.16 29.44
CA ALA A 146 -5.33 -13.82 29.00
C ALA A 146 -4.45 -15.07 28.88
N GLY A 147 -4.51 -15.97 29.86
CA GLY A 147 -3.78 -17.24 29.84
C GLY A 147 -4.17 -18.13 28.67
N LEU A 148 -5.46 -18.23 28.34
CA LEU A 148 -5.94 -19.00 27.19
C LEU A 148 -5.41 -18.44 25.86
N LEU A 149 -5.40 -17.11 25.70
CA LEU A 149 -4.90 -16.45 24.49
C LEU A 149 -3.38 -16.56 24.36
N ILE A 150 -2.65 -16.43 25.46
CA ILE A 150 -1.21 -16.69 25.47
C ILE A 150 -0.95 -18.13 25.04
N LYS A 151 -1.67 -19.10 25.62
CA LYS A 151 -1.54 -20.51 25.26
C LYS A 151 -1.79 -20.76 23.77
N SER A 152 -2.79 -20.12 23.16
CA SER A 152 -3.07 -20.33 21.73
C SER A 152 -1.91 -19.84 20.83
N ILE A 153 -1.16 -18.83 21.26
CA ILE A 153 0.06 -18.37 20.57
C ILE A 153 1.19 -19.41 20.67
N TYR A 154 1.39 -20.01 21.86
CA TYR A 154 2.34 -21.12 22.02
C TYR A 154 1.93 -22.33 21.18
N ASP A 155 0.65 -22.73 21.23
CA ASP A 155 0.12 -23.86 20.46
C ASP A 155 0.31 -23.63 18.94
N MET A 156 0.15 -22.40 18.46
CA MET A 156 0.45 -22.03 17.07
C MET A 156 1.94 -22.24 16.74
N CYS A 157 2.85 -21.78 17.60
CA CYS A 157 4.29 -21.95 17.40
C CYS A 157 4.69 -23.43 17.39
N ASP A 158 4.10 -24.23 18.28
CA ASP A 158 4.35 -25.67 18.37
C ASP A 158 3.77 -26.44 17.17
N LYS A 159 2.62 -25.99 16.64
CA LYS A 159 1.98 -26.59 15.46
C LYS A 159 2.73 -26.25 14.16
N TYR A 160 3.32 -25.06 14.08
CA TYR A 160 3.97 -24.53 12.87
C TYR A 160 5.44 -24.11 13.07
N PRO A 161 6.31 -24.99 13.61
CA PRO A 161 7.66 -24.62 14.03
C PRO A 161 8.58 -24.22 12.86
N GLU A 162 8.24 -24.63 11.63
CA GLU A 162 8.96 -24.25 10.41
C GLU A 162 8.58 -22.86 9.88
N MET A 163 7.45 -22.29 10.34
CA MET A 163 6.92 -21.03 9.83
C MET A 163 6.99 -19.89 10.85
N VAL A 164 6.82 -20.20 12.14
CA VAL A 164 6.73 -19.19 13.21
C VAL A 164 7.38 -19.72 14.49
N SER A 165 7.95 -18.81 15.28
CA SER A 165 8.51 -19.14 16.59
C SER A 165 8.34 -17.97 17.55
N LEU A 166 8.25 -18.28 18.84
CA LEU A 166 8.14 -17.27 19.88
C LEU A 166 9.40 -16.40 19.92
N ALA A 167 9.19 -15.09 20.05
CA ALA A 167 10.23 -14.09 20.22
C ALA A 167 10.00 -13.32 21.51
N THR A 168 11.08 -13.07 22.24
CA THR A 168 11.05 -12.38 23.53
C THR A 168 12.08 -11.26 23.63
N GLU A 169 13.11 -11.27 22.80
CA GLU A 169 14.09 -10.20 22.72
C GLU A 169 14.06 -9.58 21.32
N PRO A 170 14.46 -8.31 21.15
CA PRO A 170 14.53 -7.67 19.83
C PRO A 170 15.38 -8.47 18.83
N ASP A 171 16.48 -9.07 19.29
CA ASP A 171 17.39 -9.88 18.46
C ASP A 171 16.73 -11.16 17.93
N ASP A 172 15.68 -11.66 18.59
CA ASP A 172 14.92 -12.81 18.09
C ASP A 172 14.24 -12.51 16.76
N ALA A 173 13.80 -11.26 16.54
CA ALA A 173 13.16 -10.87 15.29
C ALA A 173 14.11 -11.01 14.10
N TYR A 174 15.33 -10.50 14.24
CA TYR A 174 16.38 -10.64 13.23
C TYR A 174 16.77 -12.10 13.02
N ARG A 175 17.04 -12.83 14.10
CA ARG A 175 17.45 -14.25 14.06
C ARG A 175 16.40 -15.13 13.40
N LEU A 176 15.12 -14.92 13.68
CA LEU A 176 14.02 -15.71 13.10
C LEU A 176 13.76 -15.34 11.64
N ALA A 177 13.84 -14.05 11.28
CA ALA A 177 13.74 -13.60 9.90
C ALA A 177 14.83 -14.23 9.01
N GLU A 178 16.08 -14.32 9.50
CA GLU A 178 17.18 -15.02 8.81
C GLU A 178 16.91 -16.52 8.62
N GLN A 179 16.18 -17.14 9.54
CA GLN A 179 15.73 -18.54 9.44
C GLN A 179 14.50 -18.70 8.52
N GLY A 180 13.98 -17.60 7.99
CA GLY A 180 12.77 -17.58 7.19
C GLY A 180 11.48 -17.75 8.00
N LYS A 181 11.54 -17.63 9.33
CA LYS A 181 10.40 -17.76 10.24
C LYS A 181 9.86 -16.39 10.65
N ILE A 182 8.58 -16.35 10.98
CA ILE A 182 7.94 -15.20 11.61
C ILE A 182 8.30 -15.19 13.10
N ALA A 183 8.67 -14.03 13.61
CA ALA A 183 8.85 -13.78 15.03
C ALA A 183 7.51 -13.42 15.68
N ALA A 184 6.98 -14.31 16.52
CA ALA A 184 5.75 -14.09 17.27
C ALA A 184 6.08 -13.50 18.65
N PHE A 185 5.86 -12.20 18.83
CA PHE A 185 5.86 -11.56 20.13
C PHE A 185 4.46 -11.61 20.76
N ILE A 186 4.39 -11.48 22.09
CA ILE A 186 3.12 -11.47 22.82
C ILE A 186 2.89 -10.09 23.43
N GLY A 187 1.73 -9.51 23.11
CA GLY A 187 1.20 -8.32 23.76
C GLY A 187 0.08 -8.67 24.73
N LEU A 188 0.02 -8.02 25.90
CA LEU A 188 -1.18 -8.06 26.75
C LEU A 188 -2.00 -6.80 26.49
N GLU A 189 -3.13 -6.94 25.82
CA GLU A 189 -4.02 -5.81 25.57
C GLU A 189 -5.07 -5.71 26.68
N ASN A 190 -5.07 -4.54 27.33
CA ASN A 190 -5.73 -4.22 28.58
C ASN A 190 -5.01 -4.75 29.84
N GLY A 191 -4.61 -3.85 30.74
CA GLY A 191 -3.97 -4.17 32.01
C GLY A 191 -4.93 -4.78 33.05
N TYR A 192 -6.22 -4.91 32.73
CA TYR A 192 -7.25 -5.45 33.60
C TYR A 192 -6.92 -6.82 34.24
N PRO A 193 -6.25 -7.79 33.57
CA PRO A 193 -5.81 -9.05 34.20
C PRO A 193 -4.83 -8.87 35.37
N ILE A 194 -4.09 -7.76 35.43
CA ILE A 194 -3.17 -7.45 36.56
C ILE A 194 -3.98 -7.12 37.82
N GLY A 195 -5.19 -6.57 37.67
CA GLY A 195 -6.05 -6.20 38.79
C GLY A 195 -5.36 -5.22 39.74
N LYS A 196 -5.09 -5.66 40.98
CA LYS A 196 -4.42 -4.87 42.03
C LYS A 196 -3.08 -5.46 42.46
N ASP A 197 -2.62 -6.54 41.83
CA ASP A 197 -1.40 -7.22 42.19
C ASP A 197 -0.33 -7.00 41.13
N LEU A 198 0.66 -6.16 41.45
CA LEU A 198 1.74 -5.84 40.52
C LEU A 198 2.71 -7.01 40.28
N ALA A 199 2.73 -8.04 41.14
CA ALA A 199 3.53 -9.24 40.89
C ALA A 199 3.09 -9.96 39.60
N LEU A 200 1.83 -9.77 39.17
CA LEU A 200 1.32 -10.32 37.92
C LEU A 200 1.99 -9.72 36.68
N VAL A 201 2.59 -8.52 36.77
CA VAL A 201 3.40 -7.97 35.66
C VAL A 201 4.59 -8.89 35.36
N GLU A 202 5.31 -9.32 36.40
CA GLU A 202 6.42 -10.26 36.26
C GLU A 202 5.93 -11.65 35.83
N GLU A 203 4.79 -12.10 36.34
CA GLU A 203 4.19 -13.37 35.90
C GLU A 203 3.88 -13.37 34.39
N PHE A 204 3.27 -12.31 33.87
CA PHE A 204 2.99 -12.19 32.43
C PHE A 204 4.28 -12.03 31.61
N TYR A 205 5.27 -11.29 32.10
CA TYR A 205 6.58 -11.18 31.46
C TYR A 205 7.25 -12.57 31.33
N ASN A 206 7.19 -13.38 32.38
CA ASN A 206 7.71 -14.75 32.39
C ASN A 206 6.93 -15.71 31.47
N LYS A 207 5.66 -15.39 31.16
CA LYS A 207 4.86 -16.08 30.14
C LYS A 207 5.17 -15.62 28.71
N GLY A 208 6.10 -14.68 28.53
CA GLY A 208 6.54 -14.20 27.21
C GLY A 208 5.94 -12.86 26.78
N VAL A 209 5.11 -12.21 27.61
CA VAL A 209 4.55 -10.88 27.29
C VAL A 209 5.66 -9.83 27.21
N ARG A 210 5.63 -8.98 26.18
CA ARG A 210 6.65 -7.93 25.94
C ARG A 210 6.09 -6.51 25.82
N TYR A 211 4.77 -6.34 25.78
CA TYR A 211 4.13 -5.06 26.11
C TYR A 211 2.83 -5.29 26.88
N ILE A 212 2.39 -4.24 27.59
CA ILE A 212 1.06 -4.18 28.19
C ILE A 212 0.39 -2.86 27.77
N THR A 213 -0.75 -2.95 27.09
CA THR A 213 -1.63 -1.80 26.88
C THR A 213 -2.45 -1.57 28.13
N LEU A 214 -2.40 -0.37 28.72
CA LEU A 214 -2.97 -0.14 30.06
C LEU A 214 -4.51 -0.16 30.08
N CYS A 215 -5.17 0.32 29.03
CA CYS A 215 -6.63 0.44 28.93
C CYS A 215 -7.09 0.46 27.47
#